data_AF-A0AAU8Y7H2-F1
#
_entry.id   AF-A0AAU8Y7H2-F1
#
_cell.length_a   1.000
_cell.length_b   1.000
_cell.length_c   1.000
_cell.angle_alpha   90.00
_cell.angle_beta   90.00
_cell.angle_gamma   90.00
#
_symmetry.space_group_name_H-M   'P 1'
#
loop_
_entity.id
_entity.type
_entity.pdbx_description
1 polymer ?
#
loop_
_entity_poly.entity_id
_entity_poly.type
_entity_poly.pdbx_seq_one_letter_code
_entity_poly.pdbx_strand_id
1 'polypeptide(L)'
;MAARLPARHGAATGGQLEQLRTDVNTVAKTTDGKLGKSDNLSDLKDKETARNNLQLGKKDTVWHAAMELSSALPFIDFHYQNSEADYSVRLICDSADKLTCSHQFRARSYSCRNGVNGGYNSNQFNFFWNANSQLEAWVDATMVGSVAFNASDERIKKEIETASDNLAMAMRLRPVTFRYKNIGVWNDSTAQRGFIAQEVAEVVPEGAYGEVFPEDSDQETPTNPMGINILPLISVLTGAVQEQQELITKLTERIDHQDELIKSLLEK
;
A
#
# COMPACT_ATOMS: atom_id res chain seq x y z
N MET A 1 -75.04 -9.00 81.55
CA MET A 1 -73.80 -8.44 80.95
C MET A 1 -73.93 -8.53 79.44
N ALA A 2 -74.31 -7.44 78.76
CA ALA A 2 -74.29 -7.36 77.31
C ALA A 2 -72.98 -6.68 76.90
N ALA A 3 -72.03 -7.45 76.35
CA ALA A 3 -70.79 -6.91 75.82
C ALA A 3 -71.10 -6.06 74.58
N ARG A 4 -70.86 -4.75 74.68
CA ARG A 4 -70.99 -3.80 73.58
C ARG A 4 -69.90 -4.12 72.54
N LEU A 5 -70.30 -4.50 71.33
CA LEU A 5 -69.39 -4.62 70.18
C LEU A 5 -68.67 -3.28 69.96
N PRO A 6 -67.34 -3.26 69.73
CA PRO A 6 -66.62 -2.03 69.49
C PRO A 6 -67.08 -1.40 68.17
N ALA A 7 -67.08 -0.06 68.12
CA ALA A 7 -67.47 0.72 66.96
C ALA A 7 -66.71 0.24 65.71
N ARG A 8 -67.47 -0.12 64.67
CA ARG A 8 -66.91 -0.40 63.34
C ARG A 8 -66.08 0.82 62.93
N HIS A 9 -64.78 0.61 62.75
CA HIS A 9 -63.90 1.63 62.20
C HIS A 9 -64.48 2.05 60.83
N GLY A 10 -64.73 3.34 60.67
CA GLY A 10 -65.35 3.87 59.45
C GLY A 10 -64.53 3.47 58.22
N ALA A 11 -65.20 2.96 57.19
CA ALA A 11 -64.55 2.65 55.93
C ALA A 11 -63.86 3.91 55.39
N ALA A 12 -62.63 3.77 54.91
CA ALA A 12 -61.87 4.87 54.34
C ALA A 12 -62.70 5.56 53.25
N THR A 13 -62.78 6.89 53.31
CA THR A 13 -63.52 7.67 52.32
C THR A 13 -62.84 7.58 50.95
N GLY A 14 -63.58 7.75 49.86
CA GLY A 14 -63.02 7.68 48.50
C GLY A 14 -61.83 8.63 48.29
N GLY A 15 -61.86 9.82 48.92
CA GLY A 15 -60.73 10.76 48.89
C GLY A 15 -59.50 10.27 49.65
N GLN A 16 -59.68 9.58 50.78
CA GLN A 16 -58.57 8.98 51.53
C GLN A 16 -57.93 7.81 50.76
N LEU A 17 -58.73 7.03 50.01
CA LEU A 17 -58.22 5.94 49.19
C LEU A 17 -57.44 6.45 47.97
N GLU A 18 -57.89 7.52 47.32
CA GLU A 18 -57.14 8.15 46.21
C GLU A 18 -55.87 8.85 46.67
N GLN A 19 -55.88 9.47 47.85
CA GLN A 19 -54.66 10.03 48.44
C GLN A 19 -53.65 8.92 48.78
N LEU A 20 -54.11 7.82 49.41
CA LEU A 20 -53.25 6.67 49.69
C LEU A 20 -52.65 6.06 48.41
N ARG A 21 -53.45 5.96 47.35
CA ARG A 21 -52.98 5.48 46.05
C ARG A 21 -51.91 6.42 45.46
N THR A 22 -52.09 7.73 45.61
CA THR A 22 -51.12 8.75 45.16
C THR A 22 -49.83 8.70 45.96
N ASP A 23 -49.94 8.57 47.28
CA ASP A 23 -48.79 8.52 48.20
C ASP A 23 -47.99 7.23 48.00
N VAL A 24 -48.67 6.09 47.86
CA VAL A 24 -48.03 4.80 47.54
C VAL A 24 -47.30 4.87 46.20
N ASN A 25 -47.91 5.47 45.18
CA ASN A 25 -47.25 5.66 43.88
C ASN A 25 -46.06 6.64 43.93
N THR A 26 -46.08 7.59 44.87
CA THR A 26 -44.99 8.55 45.06
C THR A 26 -43.82 7.90 45.79
N VAL A 27 -44.08 7.16 46.88
CA VAL A 27 -43.08 6.35 47.58
C VAL A 27 -42.52 5.25 46.68
N ALA A 28 -43.36 4.72 45.78
CA ALA A 28 -42.93 3.78 44.75
C ALA A 28 -41.85 4.37 43.83
N LYS A 29 -41.73 5.70 43.69
CA LYS A 29 -40.76 6.38 42.80
C LYS A 29 -39.51 6.92 43.50
N THR A 30 -39.45 6.97 44.82
CA THR A 30 -38.40 7.71 45.56
C THR A 30 -37.43 6.82 46.35
N THR A 31 -37.51 5.50 46.26
CA THR A 31 -36.58 4.61 46.98
C THR A 31 -35.29 4.43 46.20
N ASP A 32 -34.18 4.73 46.86
CA ASP A 32 -32.83 4.58 46.34
C ASP A 32 -32.57 3.11 45.94
N GLY A 33 -32.04 2.89 44.73
CA GLY A 33 -31.85 1.55 44.14
C GLY A 33 -33.04 0.99 43.35
N LYS A 34 -34.08 1.78 43.07
CA LYS A 34 -35.16 1.35 42.16
C LYS A 34 -34.76 1.47 40.70
N LEU A 35 -34.86 0.34 39.99
CA LEU A 35 -34.72 0.24 38.54
C LEU A 35 -36.00 0.78 37.85
N GLY A 36 -36.18 2.11 37.76
CA GLY A 36 -37.35 2.74 37.10
C GLY A 36 -37.16 2.83 35.58
N LYS A 37 -38.05 2.21 34.76
CA LYS A 37 -37.90 1.91 33.29
C LYS A 37 -37.29 3.00 32.40
N SER A 38 -37.47 4.26 32.78
CA SER A 38 -37.05 5.45 32.07
C SER A 38 -35.68 6.00 32.50
N ASP A 39 -35.12 5.49 33.60
CA ASP A 39 -34.17 6.25 34.40
C ASP A 39 -32.77 5.63 34.51
N ASN A 40 -32.47 4.44 33.94
CA ASN A 40 -31.07 4.03 33.69
C ASN A 40 -30.88 2.83 32.74
N LEU A 41 -31.74 1.80 32.78
CA LEU A 41 -31.65 0.56 31.95
C LEU A 41 -32.72 -0.50 32.29
N SER A 42 -33.71 -0.11 33.06
CA SER A 42 -34.90 -0.87 33.44
C SER A 42 -35.81 -1.15 32.24
N ASP A 43 -35.51 -0.57 31.07
CA ASP A 43 -36.17 -0.77 29.78
C ASP A 43 -35.83 -2.07 29.05
N LEU A 44 -34.71 -2.75 29.34
CA LEU A 44 -34.29 -3.94 28.61
C LEU A 44 -34.37 -5.24 29.45
N LYS A 45 -35.00 -6.27 28.87
CA LYS A 45 -35.82 -7.32 29.50
C LYS A 45 -35.72 -8.78 28.91
N ASP A 46 -35.25 -9.00 27.67
CA ASP A 46 -35.31 -10.26 26.86
C ASP A 46 -34.36 -10.30 25.59
N LYS A 47 -34.53 -11.19 24.56
CA LYS A 47 -33.56 -11.69 23.49
C LYS A 47 -32.71 -10.68 22.70
N GLU A 48 -32.91 -9.45 22.99
CA GLU A 48 -33.51 -8.51 22.11
C GLU A 48 -33.41 -7.13 22.75
N THR A 49 -33.24 -7.10 24.08
CA THR A 49 -32.63 -6.12 25.02
C THR A 49 -31.35 -5.44 24.58
N ALA A 50 -31.41 -4.89 23.37
CA ALA A 50 -30.44 -4.15 22.59
C ALA A 50 -29.47 -4.94 21.68
N ARG A 51 -29.82 -6.15 21.23
CA ARG A 51 -28.95 -7.32 20.95
C ARG A 51 -27.49 -7.28 21.32
N ASN A 52 -27.20 -7.00 22.57
CA ASN A 52 -28.04 -6.53 23.68
C ASN A 52 -27.17 -5.54 24.41
N ASN A 53 -27.03 -4.35 23.87
CA ASN A 53 -25.83 -3.51 23.90
C ASN A 53 -24.82 -3.93 22.81
N LEU A 54 -25.34 -4.72 21.85
CA LEU A 54 -25.05 -4.82 20.42
C LEU A 54 -23.65 -4.48 19.96
N GLN A 55 -22.75 -5.37 20.31
CA GLN A 55 -22.02 -5.93 19.17
C GLN A 55 -22.99 -6.35 18.04
N LEU A 56 -23.95 -7.22 18.36
CA LEU A 56 -24.47 -8.14 17.34
C LEU A 56 -25.86 -8.78 17.65
N GLY A 57 -25.85 -9.78 18.53
CA GLY A 57 -26.97 -10.64 18.81
C GLY A 57 -26.94 -12.07 18.19
N LYS A 58 -27.66 -12.41 17.11
CA LYS A 58 -28.29 -13.72 16.70
C LYS A 58 -28.86 -13.67 15.25
N LYS A 59 -28.81 -12.55 14.48
CA LYS A 59 -29.11 -12.37 13.02
C LYS A 59 -28.64 -10.99 12.46
N ASP A 60 -27.59 -10.43 13.02
CA ASP A 60 -27.30 -8.99 13.19
C ASP A 60 -27.34 -8.17 11.89
N THR A 61 -27.89 -6.95 11.90
CA THR A 61 -27.57 -5.95 10.87
C THR A 61 -27.85 -4.54 11.36
N VAL A 62 -26.86 -3.67 11.18
CA VAL A 62 -26.95 -2.24 11.42
C VAL A 62 -26.85 -1.54 10.06
N TRP A 63 -27.94 -0.90 9.63
CA TRP A 63 -27.98 -0.11 8.41
C TRP A 63 -27.97 1.38 8.76
N HIS A 64 -26.88 2.05 8.42
CA HIS A 64 -26.78 3.50 8.46
C HIS A 64 -26.67 4.02 7.03
N ALA A 65 -27.36 5.13 6.71
CA ALA A 65 -27.17 5.79 5.42
C ALA A 65 -25.76 6.40 5.28
N ALA A 66 -25.19 6.85 6.40
CA ALA A 66 -23.82 7.31 6.56
C ALA A 66 -23.39 7.16 8.04
N MET A 67 -22.09 7.09 8.29
CA MET A 67 -21.50 7.11 9.64
C MET A 67 -20.52 8.27 9.73
N GLU A 68 -20.74 9.18 10.67
CA GLU A 68 -19.87 10.34 10.95
C GLU A 68 -19.44 10.29 12.41
N LEU A 69 -18.14 10.46 12.67
CA LEU A 69 -17.55 10.49 14.01
C LEU A 69 -17.00 11.89 14.28
N SER A 70 -17.51 12.57 15.30
CA SER A 70 -17.09 13.94 15.66
C SER A 70 -16.67 13.99 17.13
N SER A 71 -15.37 14.15 17.36
CA SER A 71 -14.76 14.35 18.68
C SER A 71 -13.40 15.04 18.50
N ALA A 72 -12.66 15.28 19.59
CA ALA A 72 -11.30 15.84 19.47
C ALA A 72 -10.32 14.91 18.73
N LEU A 73 -10.54 13.59 18.78
CA LEU A 73 -9.74 12.55 18.12
C LEU A 73 -10.67 11.37 17.74
N PRO A 74 -11.46 11.48 16.66
CA PRO A 74 -12.41 10.42 16.29
C PRO A 74 -11.69 9.23 15.66
N PHE A 75 -11.99 8.01 16.12
CA PHE A 75 -11.41 6.78 15.58
C PHE A 75 -12.40 5.61 15.53
N ILE A 76 -12.12 4.66 14.64
CA ILE A 76 -12.59 3.28 14.70
C ILE A 76 -11.43 2.42 15.18
N ASP A 77 -11.63 1.69 16.26
CA ASP A 77 -10.62 0.84 16.89
C ASP A 77 -10.78 -0.62 16.50
N PHE A 78 -9.67 -1.28 16.22
CA PHE A 78 -9.63 -2.70 15.91
C PHE A 78 -8.79 -3.42 16.98
N HIS A 79 -9.40 -4.43 17.59
CA HIS A 79 -8.74 -5.36 18.51
C HIS A 79 -8.59 -6.72 17.84
N TYR A 80 -7.42 -7.33 17.99
CA TYR A 80 -7.18 -8.72 17.58
C TYR A 80 -7.28 -9.65 18.79
N GLN A 81 -7.94 -10.80 18.61
CA GLN A 81 -8.07 -11.86 19.64
C GLN A 81 -8.64 -11.40 20.99
N ASN A 82 -9.53 -10.40 21.01
CA ASN A 82 -10.09 -9.82 22.25
C ASN A 82 -9.00 -9.30 23.21
N SER A 83 -7.85 -8.87 22.69
CA SER A 83 -6.77 -8.31 23.49
C SER A 83 -7.22 -7.06 24.25
N GLU A 84 -6.97 -7.03 25.56
CA GLU A 84 -7.10 -5.84 26.42
C GLU A 84 -5.93 -4.86 26.24
N ALA A 85 -4.86 -5.27 25.56
CA ALA A 85 -3.78 -4.37 25.19
C ALA A 85 -4.31 -3.27 24.26
N ASP A 86 -3.92 -2.04 24.56
CA ASP A 86 -4.41 -0.84 23.92
C ASP A 86 -3.88 -0.75 22.48
N TYR A 87 -4.81 -0.73 21.51
CA TYR A 87 -4.62 -0.49 20.07
C TYR A 87 -3.78 -1.50 19.29
N SER A 88 -4.44 -2.46 18.64
CA SER A 88 -3.77 -3.23 17.58
C SER A 88 -3.67 -2.42 16.28
N VAL A 89 -4.76 -1.74 15.86
CA VAL A 89 -4.81 -0.82 14.71
C VAL A 89 -6.01 0.14 14.87
N ARG A 90 -5.86 1.42 14.47
CA ARG A 90 -6.96 2.40 14.39
C ARG A 90 -7.05 3.02 13.01
N LEU A 91 -8.29 3.35 12.59
CA LEU A 91 -8.55 4.38 11.58
C LEU A 91 -8.95 5.66 12.31
N ILE A 92 -8.12 6.69 12.27
CA ILE A 92 -8.23 7.91 13.10
C ILE A 92 -8.04 9.17 12.27
N CYS A 93 -8.74 10.24 12.61
CA CYS A 93 -8.44 11.60 12.13
C CYS A 93 -7.71 12.36 13.25
N ASP A 94 -6.39 12.21 13.30
CA ASP A 94 -5.51 12.85 14.29
C ASP A 94 -4.91 14.19 13.81
N SER A 95 -5.18 14.56 12.56
CA SER A 95 -4.79 15.82 11.94
C SER A 95 -5.83 16.28 10.92
N ALA A 96 -5.88 17.59 10.64
CA ALA A 96 -6.81 18.15 9.67
C ALA A 96 -6.63 17.51 8.29
N ASP A 97 -7.75 17.04 7.72
CA ASP A 97 -7.83 16.44 6.39
C ASP A 97 -6.94 15.19 6.21
N LYS A 98 -6.72 14.40 7.27
CA LYS A 98 -5.95 13.14 7.20
C LYS A 98 -6.73 11.99 7.84
N LEU A 99 -6.86 10.90 7.10
CA LEU A 99 -7.23 9.60 7.67
C LEU A 99 -5.96 8.79 7.89
N THR A 100 -5.64 8.54 9.15
CA THR A 100 -4.45 7.81 9.58
C THR A 100 -4.83 6.36 9.90
N CYS A 101 -4.07 5.41 9.35
CA CYS A 101 -3.99 4.04 9.87
C CYS A 101 -2.84 4.00 10.87
N SER A 102 -3.10 3.77 12.16
CA SER A 102 -2.07 3.90 13.20
C SER A 102 -0.95 2.86 13.12
N HIS A 103 -1.15 1.79 12.33
CA HIS A 103 -0.22 0.68 12.16
C HIS A 103 -0.18 0.25 10.68
N GLN A 104 -0.24 -1.05 10.39
CA GLN A 104 -0.15 -1.57 9.02
C GLN A 104 -1.53 -1.70 8.37
N PHE A 105 -1.66 -1.16 7.15
CA PHE A 105 -2.83 -1.38 6.30
C PHE A 105 -2.53 -2.45 5.24
N ARG A 106 -3.19 -3.62 5.35
CA ARG A 106 -3.04 -4.72 4.39
C ARG A 106 -4.17 -4.66 3.35
N ALA A 107 -3.94 -3.91 2.28
CA ALA A 107 -4.86 -3.83 1.14
C ALA A 107 -4.56 -4.90 0.09
N ARG A 108 -5.56 -5.25 -0.72
CA ARG A 108 -5.33 -5.98 -1.99
C ARG A 108 -4.49 -5.14 -2.96
N SER A 109 -4.83 -3.85 -3.06
CA SER A 109 -4.23 -2.88 -3.97
C SER A 109 -4.75 -1.46 -3.64
N TYR A 110 -4.24 -0.45 -4.33
CA TYR A 110 -4.65 0.94 -4.24
C TYR A 110 -5.16 1.43 -5.59
N SER A 111 -6.28 2.15 -5.64
CA SER A 111 -6.77 2.74 -6.90
C SER A 111 -5.88 3.90 -7.35
N CYS A 112 -5.54 3.95 -8.64
CA CYS A 112 -4.69 5.01 -9.19
C CYS A 112 -5.52 6.22 -9.64
N ARG A 113 -4.91 7.41 -9.66
CA ARG A 113 -5.43 8.63 -10.29
C ARG A 113 -4.29 9.45 -10.87
N ASN A 114 -4.55 10.25 -11.90
CA ASN A 114 -3.52 11.12 -12.49
C ASN A 114 -3.30 12.37 -11.63
N GLY A 115 -2.28 12.36 -10.77
CA GLY A 115 -1.96 13.47 -9.86
C GLY A 115 -3.08 13.76 -8.84
N VAL A 116 -2.92 14.83 -8.07
CA VAL A 116 -3.85 15.19 -6.97
C VAL A 116 -5.22 15.66 -7.46
N ASN A 117 -5.34 16.06 -8.73
CA ASN A 117 -6.58 16.62 -9.31
C ASN A 117 -7.25 15.72 -10.38
N GLY A 118 -6.63 14.60 -10.78
CA GLY A 118 -7.23 13.70 -11.78
C GLY A 118 -8.32 12.78 -11.21
N GLY A 119 -9.14 12.16 -12.06
CA GLY A 119 -10.09 11.12 -11.63
C GLY A 119 -9.39 9.79 -11.29
N TYR A 120 -10.05 8.95 -10.50
CA TYR A 120 -9.62 7.56 -10.32
C TYR A 120 -9.82 6.78 -11.62
N ASN A 121 -8.82 6.00 -12.03
CA ASN A 121 -8.94 5.05 -13.14
C ASN A 121 -9.27 3.65 -12.61
N SER A 122 -9.52 2.70 -13.52
CA SER A 122 -9.82 1.31 -13.16
C SER A 122 -8.58 0.52 -12.75
N ASN A 123 -7.40 0.93 -13.21
CA ASN A 123 -6.14 0.27 -12.85
C ASN A 123 -5.86 0.44 -11.36
N GLN A 124 -5.27 -0.59 -10.76
CA GLN A 124 -4.89 -0.59 -9.36
C GLN A 124 -3.38 -0.78 -9.26
N PHE A 125 -2.74 -0.22 -8.24
CA PHE A 125 -1.31 -0.42 -8.00
C PHE A 125 -1.03 -0.93 -6.60
N ASN A 126 0.11 -1.59 -6.43
CA ASN A 126 0.70 -1.87 -5.14
C ASN A 126 2.21 -1.94 -5.25
N PHE A 127 2.89 -1.75 -4.13
CA PHE A 127 4.29 -2.11 -4.00
C PHE A 127 4.43 -3.46 -3.30
N PHE A 128 5.41 -4.24 -3.70
CA PHE A 128 5.72 -5.54 -3.11
C PHE A 128 7.22 -5.66 -2.84
N TRP A 129 7.60 -6.02 -1.62
CA TRP A 129 8.99 -6.33 -1.30
C TRP A 129 9.26 -7.80 -1.58
N ASN A 130 10.03 -8.09 -2.63
CA ASN A 130 10.29 -9.45 -3.06
C ASN A 130 11.40 -10.14 -2.23
N ALA A 131 11.61 -11.43 -2.47
CA ALA A 131 12.64 -12.22 -1.76
C ALA A 131 14.08 -11.76 -2.07
N ASN A 132 14.30 -11.05 -3.17
CA ASN A 132 15.60 -10.53 -3.61
C ASN A 132 15.90 -9.13 -3.05
N SER A 133 15.17 -8.68 -2.02
CA SER A 133 15.32 -7.35 -1.42
C SER A 133 15.09 -6.19 -2.40
N GLN A 134 14.12 -6.33 -3.29
CA GLN A 134 13.70 -5.30 -4.22
C GLN A 134 12.25 -4.87 -3.97
N LEU A 135 12.00 -3.58 -4.05
CA LEU A 135 10.65 -3.02 -4.02
C LEU A 135 10.10 -2.99 -5.45
N GLU A 136 9.18 -3.89 -5.77
CA GLU A 136 8.51 -3.98 -7.07
C GLU A 136 7.27 -3.09 -7.10
N ALA A 137 7.04 -2.43 -8.23
CA ALA A 137 5.82 -1.72 -8.55
C ALA A 137 4.93 -2.61 -9.44
N TRP A 138 3.72 -2.88 -8.97
CA TRP A 138 2.72 -3.67 -9.68
C TRP A 138 1.56 -2.79 -10.09
N VAL A 139 1.09 -2.95 -11.33
CA VAL A 139 -0.15 -2.37 -11.83
C VAL A 139 -1.02 -3.50 -12.35
N ASP A 140 -2.21 -3.65 -11.77
CA ASP A 140 -3.10 -4.79 -11.94
C ASP A 140 -2.36 -6.12 -11.69
N ALA A 141 -2.24 -6.97 -12.71
CA ALA A 141 -1.55 -8.25 -12.62
C ALA A 141 -0.10 -8.17 -13.14
N THR A 142 0.42 -6.98 -13.45
CA THR A 142 1.68 -6.82 -14.16
C THR A 142 2.70 -6.09 -13.29
N MET A 143 3.89 -6.68 -13.12
CA MET A 143 5.04 -5.97 -12.57
C MET A 143 5.54 -4.97 -13.63
N VAL A 144 5.46 -3.67 -13.33
CA VAL A 144 5.83 -2.60 -14.28
C VAL A 144 7.25 -2.07 -14.07
N GLY A 145 7.93 -2.53 -13.01
CA GLY A 145 9.31 -2.19 -12.72
C GLY A 145 9.61 -2.29 -11.23
N SER A 146 10.87 -2.10 -10.87
CA SER A 146 11.30 -1.95 -9.49
C SER A 146 11.51 -0.48 -9.15
N VAL A 147 11.12 -0.07 -7.94
CA VAL A 147 11.51 1.22 -7.38
C VAL A 147 13.00 1.13 -7.05
N ALA A 148 13.82 1.65 -7.96
CA ALA A 148 15.25 1.52 -7.89
C ALA A 148 15.84 2.38 -6.76
N PHE A 149 16.52 1.74 -5.82
CA PHE A 149 17.43 2.38 -4.88
C PHE A 149 18.87 2.16 -5.38
N ASN A 150 19.41 3.11 -6.14
CA ASN A 150 20.75 3.02 -6.74
C ASN A 150 21.86 3.34 -5.72
N ALA A 151 21.91 2.60 -4.61
CA ALA A 151 22.94 2.79 -3.60
C ALA A 151 24.32 2.39 -4.16
N SER A 152 25.29 3.30 -4.07
CA SER A 152 26.65 3.08 -4.55
C SER A 152 27.67 3.67 -3.58
N ASP A 153 27.67 3.15 -2.36
CA ASP A 153 28.66 3.48 -1.33
C ASP A 153 29.73 2.37 -1.28
N GLU A 154 31.01 2.72 -1.12
CA GLU A 154 32.08 1.72 -1.02
C GLU A 154 31.87 0.78 0.17
N ARG A 155 31.30 1.29 1.28
CA ARG A 155 31.08 0.52 2.51
C ARG A 155 30.05 -0.60 2.36
N ILE A 156 29.22 -0.54 1.32
CA ILE A 156 28.21 -1.56 1.03
C ILE A 156 28.60 -2.42 -0.18
N LYS A 157 29.84 -2.28 -0.69
CA LYS A 157 30.41 -3.06 -1.79
C LYS A 157 31.51 -3.99 -1.26
N LYS A 158 31.70 -5.12 -1.94
CA LYS A 158 32.78 -6.08 -1.70
C LYS A 158 33.26 -6.63 -3.04
N GLU A 159 34.46 -7.22 -3.07
CA GLU A 159 35.03 -7.83 -4.29
C GLU A 159 35.09 -6.82 -5.46
N ILE A 160 35.59 -5.60 -5.17
CA ILE A 160 35.64 -4.49 -6.11
C ILE A 160 36.81 -4.70 -7.08
N GLU A 161 36.50 -4.95 -8.34
CA GLU A 161 37.45 -5.10 -9.45
C GLU A 161 37.13 -4.11 -10.57
N THR A 162 38.15 -3.76 -11.36
CA THR A 162 37.97 -2.92 -12.56
C THR A 162 37.29 -3.74 -13.65
N ALA A 163 36.18 -3.23 -14.18
CA ALA A 163 35.52 -3.84 -15.34
C ALA A 163 36.39 -3.76 -16.60
N SER A 164 36.34 -4.80 -17.44
CA SER A 164 37.10 -4.91 -18.69
C SER A 164 36.20 -5.40 -19.84
N ASP A 165 36.74 -5.50 -21.05
CA ASP A 165 36.03 -5.89 -22.29
C ASP A 165 34.84 -4.97 -22.65
N ASN A 166 34.85 -3.74 -22.15
CA ASN A 166 33.71 -2.84 -22.23
C ASN A 166 33.41 -2.44 -23.67
N LEU A 167 34.43 -2.11 -24.47
CA LEU A 167 34.25 -1.77 -25.89
C LEU A 167 33.73 -2.96 -26.69
N ALA A 168 34.26 -4.16 -26.43
CA ALA A 168 33.80 -5.38 -27.10
C ALA A 168 32.32 -5.67 -26.79
N MET A 169 31.91 -5.52 -25.53
CA MET A 169 30.50 -5.63 -25.12
C MET A 169 29.64 -4.55 -25.79
N ALA A 170 30.05 -3.28 -25.73
CA ALA A 170 29.31 -2.16 -26.33
C ALA A 170 29.08 -2.36 -27.84
N MET A 171 30.06 -2.91 -28.56
CA MET A 171 29.95 -3.20 -30.00
C MET A 171 29.01 -4.35 -30.34
N ARG A 172 28.68 -5.22 -29.37
CA ARG A 172 27.71 -6.32 -29.53
C ARG A 172 26.28 -5.91 -29.18
N LEU A 173 26.09 -4.82 -28.44
CA LEU A 173 24.78 -4.30 -28.11
C LEU A 173 24.11 -3.72 -29.37
N ARG A 174 22.82 -4.02 -29.56
CA ARG A 174 22.04 -3.55 -30.70
C ARG A 174 20.95 -2.56 -30.27
N PRO A 175 21.18 -1.23 -30.39
CA PRO A 175 20.13 -0.26 -30.15
C PRO A 175 18.99 -0.42 -31.17
N VAL A 176 17.75 -0.38 -30.70
CA VAL A 176 16.56 -0.52 -31.53
C VAL A 176 15.61 0.66 -31.35
N THR A 177 14.73 0.87 -32.32
CA THR A 177 13.52 1.69 -32.17
C THR A 177 12.30 0.78 -32.17
N PHE A 178 11.32 1.07 -31.32
CA PHE A 178 10.15 0.21 -31.16
C PHE A 178 8.92 1.04 -30.76
N ARG A 179 7.75 0.42 -30.92
CA ARG A 179 6.48 0.86 -30.31
C ARG A 179 5.96 -0.30 -29.49
N TYR A 180 5.31 -0.01 -28.38
CA TYR A 180 4.65 -1.06 -27.61
C TYR A 180 3.43 -1.58 -28.37
N LYS A 181 3.08 -2.86 -28.13
CA LYS A 181 1.79 -3.41 -28.53
C LYS A 181 0.70 -2.94 -27.56
N ASN A 182 -0.56 -3.00 -27.98
CA ASN A 182 -1.72 -2.77 -27.10
C ASN A 182 -2.04 -4.03 -26.29
N ILE A 183 -1.31 -4.25 -25.19
CA ILE A 183 -1.44 -5.44 -24.34
C ILE A 183 -1.32 -4.99 -22.88
N GLY A 184 -2.26 -5.39 -22.03
CA GLY A 184 -2.24 -5.06 -20.59
C GLY A 184 -2.14 -3.55 -20.32
N VAL A 185 -1.09 -3.16 -19.61
CA VAL A 185 -0.79 -1.75 -19.26
C VAL A 185 -0.04 -1.00 -20.37
N TRP A 186 0.39 -1.70 -21.42
CA TRP A 186 1.11 -1.10 -22.55
C TRP A 186 0.17 -0.77 -23.70
N ASN A 187 0.50 0.31 -24.42
CA ASN A 187 -0.26 0.77 -25.57
C ASN A 187 0.66 1.26 -26.68
N ASP A 188 0.19 1.12 -27.92
CA ASP A 188 0.83 1.66 -29.12
C ASP A 188 0.81 3.19 -29.05
N SER A 189 1.91 3.72 -28.57
CA SER A 189 2.16 5.13 -28.32
C SER A 189 3.29 5.62 -29.22
N THR A 190 4.01 6.65 -28.81
CA THR A 190 5.10 7.21 -29.61
C THR A 190 6.24 6.20 -29.81
N ALA A 191 6.91 6.30 -30.96
CA ALA A 191 8.11 5.49 -31.21
C ALA A 191 9.17 5.81 -30.15
N GLN A 192 9.70 4.76 -29.52
CA GLN A 192 10.75 4.82 -28.52
C GLN A 192 12.05 4.27 -29.07
N ARG A 193 13.16 4.58 -28.40
CA ARG A 193 14.50 4.03 -28.68
C ARG A 193 15.01 3.35 -27.40
N GLY A 194 15.61 2.19 -27.54
CA GLY A 194 16.13 1.43 -26.42
C GLY A 194 16.79 0.13 -26.87
N PHE A 195 16.61 -0.92 -26.08
CA PHE A 195 17.16 -2.25 -26.30
C PHE A 195 16.10 -3.33 -26.08
N ILE A 196 16.35 -4.51 -26.61
CA ILE A 196 15.59 -5.72 -26.28
C ILE A 196 16.28 -6.38 -25.07
N ALA A 197 15.55 -6.57 -23.97
CA ALA A 197 16.13 -7.06 -22.71
C ALA A 197 16.78 -8.44 -22.85
N GLN A 198 16.18 -9.32 -23.66
CA GLN A 198 16.71 -10.64 -23.98
C GLN A 198 18.08 -10.54 -24.68
N GLU A 199 18.22 -9.66 -25.68
CA GLU A 199 19.49 -9.46 -26.40
C GLU A 199 20.55 -8.83 -25.49
N VAL A 200 20.15 -7.95 -24.58
CA VAL A 200 21.06 -7.37 -23.57
C VAL A 200 21.56 -8.45 -22.63
N ALA A 201 20.70 -9.35 -22.15
CA ALA A 201 21.08 -10.42 -21.22
C ALA A 201 22.17 -11.36 -21.79
N GLU A 202 22.25 -11.52 -23.11
CA GLU A 202 23.29 -12.32 -23.78
C GLU A 202 24.67 -11.64 -23.86
N VAL A 203 24.72 -10.31 -23.69
CA VAL A 203 25.94 -9.50 -23.85
C VAL A 203 26.39 -8.92 -22.50
N VAL A 204 25.46 -8.31 -21.76
CA VAL A 204 25.63 -7.71 -20.43
C VAL A 204 24.52 -8.27 -19.54
N PRO A 205 24.71 -9.47 -18.95
CA PRO A 205 23.68 -10.16 -18.19
C PRO A 205 23.02 -9.29 -17.10
N GLU A 206 23.82 -8.50 -16.38
CA GLU A 206 23.38 -7.58 -15.35
C GLU A 206 22.61 -6.35 -15.87
N GLY A 207 22.70 -6.08 -17.18
CA GLY A 207 22.00 -5.02 -17.90
C GLY A 207 20.53 -5.33 -18.19
N ALA A 208 20.07 -6.54 -17.86
CA ALA A 208 18.68 -6.95 -17.93
C ALA A 208 18.24 -7.60 -16.61
N TYR A 209 16.94 -7.63 -16.36
CA TYR A 209 16.34 -8.33 -15.22
C TYR A 209 15.00 -8.95 -15.60
N GLY A 210 14.46 -9.76 -14.70
CA GLY A 210 13.24 -10.54 -14.94
C GLY A 210 13.55 -11.89 -15.59
N GLU A 211 12.52 -12.73 -15.70
CA GLU A 211 12.63 -14.05 -16.31
C GLU A 211 12.10 -14.04 -17.74
N VAL A 212 12.62 -14.92 -18.58
CA VAL A 212 12.08 -15.13 -19.94
C VAL A 212 10.66 -15.67 -19.77
N PHE A 213 9.69 -15.00 -20.37
CA PHE A 213 8.32 -15.48 -20.39
C PHE A 213 8.27 -16.79 -21.18
N PRO A 214 7.69 -17.88 -20.64
CA PRO A 214 7.62 -19.16 -21.34
C PRO A 214 6.89 -18.99 -22.68
N GLU A 215 7.46 -19.53 -23.76
CA GLU A 215 6.86 -19.46 -25.11
C GLU A 215 5.48 -20.16 -25.17
N ASP A 216 5.25 -21.16 -24.32
CA ASP A 216 4.02 -21.97 -24.26
C ASP A 216 2.93 -21.39 -23.33
N SER A 217 3.05 -20.11 -22.97
CA SER A 217 2.06 -19.45 -22.11
C SER A 217 0.82 -19.03 -22.91
N ASP A 218 -0.35 -19.54 -22.54
CA ASP A 218 -1.66 -19.09 -23.06
C ASP A 218 -2.02 -17.66 -22.62
N GLN A 219 -1.20 -16.99 -21.80
CA GLN A 219 -1.46 -15.62 -21.36
C GLN A 219 -1.01 -14.60 -22.39
N GLU A 220 -1.97 -13.84 -22.90
CA GLU A 220 -1.74 -12.75 -23.85
C GLU A 220 -0.92 -11.59 -23.24
N THR A 221 -1.00 -11.38 -21.92
CA THR A 221 -0.30 -10.31 -21.20
C THR A 221 0.79 -10.88 -20.29
N PRO A 222 2.08 -10.49 -20.47
CA PRO A 222 3.14 -10.88 -19.55
C PRO A 222 2.93 -10.29 -18.15
N THR A 223 2.86 -11.17 -17.14
CA THR A 223 2.77 -10.80 -15.72
C THR A 223 4.09 -10.20 -15.20
N ASN A 224 5.22 -10.71 -15.70
CA ASN A 224 6.57 -10.26 -15.33
C ASN A 224 7.47 -10.18 -16.57
N PRO A 225 7.36 -9.11 -17.38
CA PRO A 225 8.22 -8.94 -18.55
C PRO A 225 9.67 -8.67 -18.14
N MET A 226 10.63 -9.14 -18.95
CA MET A 226 12.02 -8.72 -18.78
C MET A 226 12.18 -7.21 -18.96
N GLY A 227 13.01 -6.60 -18.12
CA GLY A 227 13.30 -5.18 -18.15
C GLY A 227 14.78 -4.87 -18.32
N ILE A 228 15.08 -3.60 -18.61
CA ILE A 228 16.45 -3.10 -18.76
C ILE A 228 16.94 -2.51 -17.43
N ASN A 229 18.11 -2.97 -16.98
CA ASN A 229 18.89 -2.29 -15.97
C ASN A 229 19.89 -1.34 -16.65
N ILE A 230 19.61 -0.04 -16.55
CA ILE A 230 20.34 0.97 -17.33
C ILE A 230 21.75 1.21 -16.75
N LEU A 231 21.96 1.00 -15.45
CA LEU A 231 23.22 1.35 -14.78
C LEU A 231 24.42 0.57 -15.32
N PRO A 232 24.35 -0.77 -15.47
CA PRO A 232 25.45 -1.53 -16.07
C PRO A 232 25.71 -1.17 -17.53
N LEU A 233 24.67 -0.84 -18.30
CA LEU A 233 24.83 -0.39 -19.69
C LEU A 233 25.59 0.94 -19.77
N ILE A 234 25.33 1.87 -18.83
CA ILE A 234 26.10 3.12 -18.70
C ILE A 234 27.55 2.81 -18.30
N SER A 235 27.80 1.86 -17.40
CA SER A 235 29.14 1.44 -17.00
C SER A 235 29.93 0.89 -18.19
N VAL A 236 29.34 -0.04 -18.95
CA VAL A 236 29.92 -0.61 -20.17
C VAL A 236 30.19 0.49 -21.20
N LEU A 237 29.24 1.40 -21.42
CA LEU A 237 29.45 2.52 -22.34
C LEU A 237 30.60 3.45 -21.89
N THR A 238 30.71 3.70 -20.58
CA THR A 238 31.79 4.53 -20.01
C THR A 238 33.15 3.88 -20.23
N GLY A 239 33.29 2.59 -19.90
CA GLY A 239 34.51 1.83 -20.14
C GLY A 239 34.85 1.71 -21.62
N ALA A 240 33.84 1.52 -22.49
CA ALA A 240 34.02 1.45 -23.92
C ALA A 240 34.60 2.75 -24.51
N VAL A 241 34.13 3.91 -24.02
CA VAL A 241 34.66 5.22 -24.42
C VAL A 241 36.10 5.39 -23.94
N GLN A 242 36.43 4.92 -22.73
CA GLN A 242 37.81 4.97 -22.20
C GLN A 242 38.75 4.09 -23.04
N GLU A 243 38.38 2.83 -23.30
CA GLU A 243 39.14 1.90 -24.13
C GLU A 243 39.30 2.44 -25.56
N GLN A 244 38.24 3.02 -26.13
CA GLN A 244 38.29 3.68 -27.44
C GLN A 244 39.25 4.89 -27.42
N GLN A 245 39.24 5.70 -26.36
CA GLN A 245 40.13 6.85 -26.23
C GLN A 245 41.60 6.42 -26.14
N GLU A 246 41.91 5.33 -25.45
CA GLU A 246 43.26 4.75 -25.42
C GLU A 246 43.72 4.28 -26.79
N LEU A 247 42.84 3.63 -27.57
CA LEU A 247 43.14 3.22 -28.94
C LEU A 247 43.41 4.43 -29.84
N ILE A 248 42.64 5.51 -29.71
CA ILE A 248 42.85 6.76 -30.44
C ILE A 248 44.23 7.34 -30.11
N THR A 249 44.59 7.44 -28.82
CA THR A 249 45.90 7.96 -28.40
C THR A 249 47.05 7.14 -29.00
N LYS A 250 46.98 5.80 -28.91
CA LYS A 250 48.00 4.90 -29.47
C LYS A 250 48.11 5.04 -31.00
N LEU A 251 46.99 5.23 -31.69
CA LEU A 251 46.99 5.45 -33.14
C LEU A 251 47.59 6.81 -33.51
N THR A 252 47.28 7.87 -32.76
CA THR A 252 47.87 9.21 -32.95
C THR A 252 49.38 9.17 -32.74
N GLU A 253 49.87 8.59 -31.65
CA GLU A 253 51.31 8.45 -31.38
C GLU A 253 52.04 7.69 -32.51
N ARG A 254 51.41 6.65 -33.04
CA ARG A 254 51.97 5.89 -34.17
C ARG A 254 52.03 6.74 -35.45
N ILE A 255 51.00 7.53 -35.72
CA ILE A 255 50.97 8.45 -36.87
C ILE A 255 52.08 9.49 -36.74
N ASP A 256 52.20 10.13 -35.57
CA ASP A 256 53.24 11.14 -35.33
C ASP A 256 54.65 10.57 -35.54
N HIS A 257 54.91 9.38 -35.00
CA HIS A 257 56.20 8.69 -35.21
C HIS A 257 56.44 8.32 -36.69
N GLN A 258 55.40 7.91 -37.42
CA GLN A 258 55.50 7.64 -38.86
C GLN A 258 55.83 8.92 -39.66
N ASP A 259 55.21 10.04 -39.30
CA ASP A 259 55.47 11.34 -39.94
C ASP A 259 56.90 11.83 -39.70
N GLU A 260 57.43 11.65 -38.48
CA GLU A 260 58.84 11.94 -38.16
C GLU A 260 59.81 11.10 -39.00
N LEU A 261 59.55 9.80 -39.13
CA LEU A 261 60.36 8.91 -39.96
C LEU A 261 60.33 9.32 -41.43
N ILE A 262 59.15 9.63 -41.98
CA ILE A 262 59.00 10.07 -43.37
C ILE A 262 59.79 11.36 -43.60
N LYS A 263 59.69 12.34 -42.70
CA LYS A 263 60.45 13.59 -42.79
C LYS A 263 61.96 13.32 -42.83
N SER A 264 62.46 12.44 -41.97
CA SER A 264 63.88 12.06 -41.93
C SER A 264 64.38 11.37 -43.22
N LEU A 265 63.48 10.73 -43.97
CA LEU A 265 63.80 10.10 -45.26
C LEU A 265 63.81 11.10 -46.42
N LEU A 266 62.97 12.14 -46.36
CA LEU A 266 62.89 13.19 -47.38
C LEU A 266 64.00 14.25 -47.25
N GLU A 267 64.60 14.38 -46.07
CA GLU A 267 65.71 15.30 -45.80
C GLU A 267 67.11 14.72 -46.15
N LYS A 268 67.17 13.48 -46.67
CA LYS A 268 68.40 12.83 -47.17
C LYS A 268 68.50 12.91 -48.69
#